data_AF-A0A9P0L036-F1
#
_entry.id   AF-A0A9P0L036-F1
#
_cell.length_a   1.000
_cell.length_b   1.000
_cell.length_c   1.000
_cell.angle_alpha   90.00
_cell.angle_beta   90.00
_cell.angle_gamma   90.00
#
_symmetry.space_group_name_H-M   'P 1'
#
loop_
_entity.id
_entity.type
_entity.pdbx_description
1 polymer ?
#
loop_
_entity_poly.entity_id
_entity_poly.type
_entity_poly.pdbx_seq_one_letter_code
_entity_poly.pdbx_strand_id
1 'polypeptide(L)'
;MFDFGIVLVGVFVMNIVLLSDGATKIWLRDTDIRERENWVDGKIQEKCDGLVFPEEVDSVIWLDIFDAKEIVLPITGQIFLHRDQEDIVLSERSASVMNCVKLKEIQSYDWYDPSNWENPLLKNNIAVPHLERVPCRDKVVFPLAEYSGSITFSQYNHRTLPLTGFKWGVEHWITDDWNLYGQQGIMKEIFYDPPPIIISESSDDSTKRCYGIPSYIVCQHVEELEDYKCLDPVQPLGFCTKICGAHILLKPDVPLDDIKKILKAHSSYSDVHASEVRVGFEEYQQVVFTEKDFTGSSLDEANAFHHKLAKSAYLYGMFTVLGEEVVISIQKSGPFFVKGRALQEAIGITLGSLCLVIVLIGGLVYMYYSDFSANTLRNRIINGRPLSNVFATFSRDNVGLHYERHPSESSIHLPENFENPMYGKETPASSYSDVTATTTDEVPLQEVEKNKSKEDKDEKNENADEE
;
A
#
# COMPACT_ATOMS: atom_id res chain seq x y z
N MET A 1 -2.35 -62.73 -46.24
CA MET A 1 -1.67 -61.53 -46.77
C MET A 1 -2.63 -60.39 -46.52
N PHE A 2 -2.49 -59.68 -45.41
CA PHE A 2 -3.46 -58.69 -44.93
C PHE A 2 -2.90 -57.29 -45.19
N ASP A 3 -3.66 -56.50 -45.94
CA ASP A 3 -3.38 -55.09 -46.22
C ASP A 3 -3.77 -54.21 -45.02
N PHE A 4 -2.84 -53.33 -44.64
CA PHE A 4 -3.03 -52.28 -43.64
C PHE A 4 -3.60 -51.03 -44.31
N GLY A 5 -4.87 -50.72 -44.03
CA GLY A 5 -5.46 -49.40 -44.28
C GLY A 5 -5.36 -48.53 -43.03
N ILE A 6 -4.43 -47.58 -43.01
CA ILE A 6 -4.34 -46.54 -41.97
C ILE A 6 -5.34 -45.43 -42.31
N VAL A 7 -6.41 -45.34 -41.51
CA VAL A 7 -7.34 -44.20 -41.53
C VAL A 7 -6.77 -43.13 -40.60
N LEU A 8 -6.31 -42.03 -41.19
CA LEU A 8 -5.84 -40.85 -40.47
C LEU A 8 -7.05 -39.99 -40.08
N VAL A 9 -7.52 -40.14 -38.84
CA VAL A 9 -8.55 -39.26 -38.27
C VAL A 9 -7.88 -37.96 -37.86
N GLY A 10 -8.01 -36.93 -38.70
CA GLY A 10 -7.62 -35.57 -38.35
C GLY A 10 -8.58 -35.03 -37.28
N VAL A 11 -8.10 -34.92 -36.04
CA VAL A 11 -8.78 -34.19 -34.97
C VAL A 11 -8.61 -32.70 -35.26
N PHE A 12 -9.61 -32.11 -35.89
CA PHE A 12 -9.77 -30.66 -35.98
C PHE A 12 -10.11 -30.15 -34.57
N VAL A 13 -9.09 -29.74 -33.82
CA VAL A 13 -9.29 -28.94 -32.61
C VAL A 13 -9.80 -27.58 -33.06
N MET A 14 -11.12 -27.42 -33.11
CA MET A 14 -11.73 -26.09 -33.11
C MET A 14 -11.23 -25.37 -31.85
N ASN A 15 -10.27 -24.47 -32.04
CA ASN A 15 -10.02 -23.40 -31.08
C ASN A 15 -11.29 -22.56 -31.08
N ILE A 16 -12.15 -22.79 -30.09
CA ILE A 16 -13.20 -21.84 -29.74
C ILE A 16 -12.46 -20.56 -29.35
N VAL A 17 -12.40 -19.62 -30.27
CA VAL A 17 -12.14 -18.22 -29.93
C VAL A 17 -13.36 -17.81 -29.12
N LEU A 18 -13.22 -17.88 -27.79
CA LEU A 18 -14.12 -17.20 -26.87
C LEU A 18 -14.01 -15.71 -27.22
N LEU A 19 -15.00 -15.25 -27.97
CA LEU A 19 -15.24 -13.83 -28.23
C LEU A 19 -15.35 -13.15 -26.87
N SER A 20 -14.66 -12.01 -26.76
CA SER A 20 -14.44 -11.21 -25.55
C SER A 20 -15.76 -10.81 -24.87
N ASP A 21 -16.24 -11.65 -23.97
CA ASP A 21 -17.18 -11.26 -22.91
C ASP A 21 -16.46 -10.28 -21.96
N GLY A 22 -17.16 -9.29 -21.41
CA GLY A 22 -16.58 -8.32 -20.47
C GLY A 22 -15.84 -9.03 -19.32
N ALA A 23 -14.83 -8.39 -18.72
CA ALA A 23 -14.11 -9.05 -17.63
C ALA A 23 -15.08 -9.37 -16.48
N THR A 24 -15.00 -10.58 -15.94
CA THR A 24 -15.88 -11.00 -14.85
C THR A 24 -15.26 -10.60 -13.51
N LYS A 25 -16.05 -9.95 -12.66
CA LYS A 25 -15.72 -9.49 -11.32
C LYS A 25 -16.60 -10.22 -10.32
N ILE A 26 -15.97 -10.99 -9.43
CA ILE A 26 -16.65 -11.80 -8.43
C ILE A 26 -16.53 -11.08 -7.08
N TRP A 27 -17.66 -10.83 -6.44
CA TRP A 27 -17.71 -10.33 -5.09
C TRP A 27 -17.21 -11.39 -4.10
N LEU A 28 -16.30 -11.01 -3.21
CA LEU A 28 -15.61 -11.93 -2.31
C LEU A 28 -16.17 -11.97 -0.89
N ARG A 29 -17.02 -11.00 -0.51
CA ARG A 29 -17.50 -10.92 0.88
C ARG A 29 -18.68 -11.84 1.10
N ASP A 30 -18.70 -12.36 2.32
CA ASP A 30 -19.60 -13.41 2.78
C ASP A 30 -19.97 -13.13 4.24
N THR A 31 -21.27 -13.16 4.53
CA THR A 31 -21.85 -13.01 5.88
C THR A 31 -22.57 -14.27 6.36
N ASP A 32 -22.39 -15.42 5.71
CA ASP A 32 -22.92 -16.70 6.17
C ASP A 32 -22.30 -17.07 7.53
N ILE A 33 -23.16 -17.26 8.51
CA ILE A 33 -22.80 -17.61 9.89
C ILE A 33 -22.22 -19.02 10.03
N ARG A 34 -22.33 -19.85 8.99
CA ARG A 34 -21.79 -21.22 8.94
C ARG A 34 -20.34 -21.26 8.49
N GLU A 35 -19.89 -20.21 7.82
CA GLU A 35 -18.53 -20.14 7.31
C GLU A 35 -17.55 -19.76 8.40
N ARG A 36 -16.47 -20.55 8.48
CA ARG A 36 -15.49 -20.39 9.57
C ARG A 36 -14.77 -19.07 9.46
N GLU A 37 -14.58 -18.51 8.26
CA GLU A 37 -13.98 -17.19 8.10
C GLU A 37 -14.75 -16.10 8.84
N ASN A 38 -16.05 -16.31 9.12
CA ASN A 38 -16.90 -15.36 9.85
C ASN A 38 -16.91 -15.56 11.37
N TRP A 39 -16.18 -16.55 11.87
CA TRP A 39 -16.06 -16.82 13.30
C TRP A 39 -14.82 -16.17 13.89
N VAL A 40 -14.89 -15.84 15.19
CA VAL A 40 -13.72 -15.41 15.95
C VAL A 40 -12.63 -16.51 15.87
N ASP A 41 -11.43 -16.13 15.43
CA ASP A 41 -10.27 -17.01 15.20
C ASP A 41 -10.50 -18.17 14.22
N GLY A 42 -11.58 -18.15 13.45
CA GLY A 42 -11.95 -19.23 12.53
C GLY A 42 -12.33 -20.54 13.22
N LYS A 43 -12.73 -20.49 14.50
CA LYS A 43 -12.87 -21.67 15.36
C LYS A 43 -14.09 -21.62 16.26
N ILE A 44 -14.54 -22.81 16.65
CA ILE A 44 -15.49 -23.04 17.72
C ILE A 44 -14.84 -22.61 19.04
N GLN A 45 -15.61 -21.95 19.90
CA GLN A 45 -15.16 -21.40 21.17
C GLN A 45 -15.28 -22.47 22.28
N GLU A 46 -14.43 -22.40 23.31
CA GLU A 46 -14.41 -23.43 24.37
C GLU A 46 -15.53 -23.24 25.41
N LYS A 47 -16.04 -22.02 25.57
CA LYS A 47 -17.03 -21.64 26.60
C LYS A 47 -18.12 -20.76 26.00
N CYS A 48 -19.26 -21.37 25.76
CA CYS A 48 -20.39 -20.78 25.05
C CYS A 48 -21.57 -21.76 25.15
N ASP A 49 -22.77 -21.19 25.15
CA ASP A 49 -24.02 -21.95 25.15
C ASP A 49 -24.88 -21.58 23.93
N GLY A 50 -24.29 -21.02 22.87
CA GLY A 50 -25.04 -20.59 21.71
C GLY A 50 -24.23 -19.92 20.60
N LEU A 51 -24.97 -19.38 19.63
CA LEU A 51 -24.49 -18.49 18.59
C LEU A 51 -24.50 -17.06 19.13
N VAL A 52 -23.35 -16.40 19.13
CA VAL A 52 -23.19 -15.05 19.69
C VAL A 52 -22.80 -14.08 18.58
N PHE A 53 -23.64 -13.08 18.35
CA PHE A 53 -23.37 -11.96 17.45
C PHE A 53 -22.48 -10.92 18.14
N PRO A 54 -21.70 -10.12 17.38
CA PRO A 54 -21.03 -8.94 17.95
C PRO A 54 -22.07 -7.95 18.50
N GLU A 55 -21.64 -7.05 19.39
CA GLU A 55 -22.55 -6.06 20.00
C GLU A 55 -23.18 -5.13 18.95
N GLU A 56 -22.41 -4.79 17.91
CA GLU A 56 -22.83 -3.94 16.80
C GLU A 56 -22.67 -4.70 15.48
N VAL A 57 -23.69 -4.60 14.62
CA VAL A 57 -23.70 -5.18 13.27
C VAL A 57 -24.09 -4.09 12.27
N ASP A 58 -23.12 -3.67 11.47
CA ASP A 58 -23.27 -2.62 10.44
C ASP A 58 -23.55 -3.19 9.05
N SER A 59 -24.09 -4.40 8.98
CA SER A 59 -24.24 -5.16 7.74
C SER A 59 -25.51 -6.03 7.78
N VAL A 60 -25.87 -6.56 6.62
CA VAL A 60 -26.98 -7.51 6.51
C VAL A 60 -26.49 -8.91 6.86
N ILE A 61 -27.11 -9.51 7.88
CA ILE A 61 -26.89 -10.93 8.22
C ILE A 61 -28.18 -11.70 7.98
N TRP A 62 -28.06 -12.78 7.22
CA TRP A 62 -29.12 -13.74 7.01
C TRP A 62 -28.99 -14.89 7.98
N LEU A 63 -30.09 -15.18 8.65
CA LEU A 63 -30.23 -16.31 9.55
C LEU A 63 -31.05 -17.38 8.86
N ASP A 64 -30.35 -18.44 8.48
CA ASP A 64 -30.89 -19.63 7.81
C ASP A 64 -31.31 -20.70 8.84
N ILE A 65 -31.73 -21.91 8.41
CA ILE A 65 -31.99 -23.04 9.33
C ILE A 65 -30.75 -23.33 10.17
N PHE A 66 -30.91 -23.24 11.49
CA PHE A 66 -29.89 -23.68 12.43
C PHE A 66 -30.52 -24.21 13.72
N ASP A 67 -29.78 -25.09 14.38
CA ASP A 67 -30.06 -25.58 15.72
C ASP A 67 -29.00 -25.01 16.66
N ALA A 68 -29.42 -24.41 17.77
CA ALA A 68 -28.53 -23.98 18.85
C ALA A 68 -29.25 -24.05 20.20
N LYS A 69 -28.52 -23.96 21.30
CA LYS A 69 -29.06 -23.85 22.66
C LYS A 69 -29.56 -22.44 22.92
N GLU A 70 -28.76 -21.44 22.56
CA GLU A 70 -29.03 -20.01 22.72
C GLU A 70 -28.61 -19.23 21.47
N ILE A 71 -29.24 -18.08 21.26
CA ILE A 71 -28.77 -17.03 20.34
C ILE A 71 -28.66 -15.71 21.11
N VAL A 72 -27.48 -15.10 21.08
CA VAL A 72 -27.23 -13.78 21.65
C VAL A 72 -27.22 -12.78 20.50
N LEU A 73 -28.27 -11.97 20.42
CA LEU A 73 -28.49 -10.97 19.37
C LEU A 73 -27.65 -9.71 19.60
N PRO A 74 -27.31 -8.95 18.55
CA PRO A 74 -26.62 -7.68 18.68
C PRO A 74 -27.49 -6.64 19.39
N ILE A 75 -26.85 -5.64 20.01
CA ILE A 75 -27.52 -4.48 20.59
C ILE A 75 -28.03 -3.57 19.47
N THR A 76 -27.23 -3.41 18.42
CA THR A 76 -27.54 -2.61 17.24
C THR A 76 -27.30 -3.44 15.97
N GLY A 77 -28.24 -3.38 15.04
CA GLY A 77 -28.15 -4.08 13.76
C GLY A 77 -29.48 -4.69 13.31
N GLN A 78 -29.46 -5.36 12.17
CA GLN A 78 -30.62 -6.03 11.59
C GLN A 78 -30.23 -7.47 11.22
N ILE A 79 -31.07 -8.42 11.64
CA ILE A 79 -30.94 -9.84 11.26
C ILE A 79 -32.18 -10.22 10.46
N PHE A 80 -31.94 -10.79 9.29
CA PHE A 80 -33.00 -11.19 8.37
C PHE A 80 -33.25 -12.68 8.48
N LEU A 81 -34.52 -13.04 8.67
CA LEU A 81 -34.96 -14.42 8.70
C LEU A 81 -35.47 -14.80 7.31
N HIS A 82 -35.00 -15.92 6.79
CA HIS A 82 -35.46 -16.40 5.48
C HIS A 82 -36.95 -16.78 5.56
N ARG A 83 -37.80 -16.18 4.70
CA ARG A 83 -39.28 -16.34 4.78
C ARG A 83 -39.79 -17.76 4.57
N ASP A 84 -39.02 -18.61 3.91
CA ASP A 84 -39.44 -19.92 3.43
C ASP A 84 -38.86 -21.08 4.25
N GLN A 85 -38.24 -20.78 5.40
CA GLN A 85 -37.55 -21.78 6.21
C GLN A 85 -38.11 -21.83 7.64
N GLU A 86 -38.57 -23.01 8.04
CA GLU A 86 -39.40 -23.18 9.25
C GLU A 86 -38.60 -23.41 10.55
N ASP A 87 -37.30 -23.71 10.50
CA ASP A 87 -36.64 -24.31 11.68
C ASP A 87 -35.38 -23.54 12.14
N ILE A 88 -35.59 -22.40 12.81
CA ILE A 88 -34.65 -21.93 13.84
C ILE A 88 -35.03 -22.63 15.14
N VAL A 89 -34.24 -23.61 15.55
CA VAL A 89 -34.54 -24.44 16.72
C VAL A 89 -33.62 -24.05 17.87
N LEU A 90 -34.23 -23.53 18.94
CA LEU A 90 -33.54 -23.28 20.21
C LEU A 90 -33.82 -24.43 21.19
N SER A 91 -32.81 -25.23 21.49
CA SER A 91 -32.93 -26.44 22.30
C SER A 91 -31.72 -26.68 23.17
N GLU A 92 -31.94 -26.83 24.47
CA GLU A 92 -30.92 -27.25 25.46
C GLU A 92 -30.21 -28.57 25.10
N ARG A 93 -30.88 -29.41 24.30
CA ARG A 93 -30.35 -30.72 23.85
C ARG A 93 -29.65 -30.64 22.50
N SER A 94 -29.51 -29.44 21.93
CA SER A 94 -28.81 -29.24 20.68
C SER A 94 -27.39 -29.81 20.76
N ALA A 95 -27.02 -30.59 19.74
CA ALA A 95 -25.66 -31.08 19.54
C ALA A 95 -24.95 -30.33 18.39
N SER A 96 -25.54 -29.25 17.91
CA SER A 96 -25.03 -28.43 16.81
C SER A 96 -23.69 -27.79 17.14
N VAL A 97 -22.87 -27.58 16.11
CA VAL A 97 -21.64 -26.78 16.19
C VAL A 97 -21.92 -25.32 16.53
N MET A 98 -23.12 -24.83 16.22
CA MET A 98 -23.56 -23.45 16.49
C MET A 98 -23.71 -23.14 17.98
N ASN A 99 -23.74 -24.16 18.84
CA ASN A 99 -23.74 -23.98 20.29
C ASN A 99 -22.49 -23.30 20.84
N CYS A 100 -21.47 -23.16 20.01
CA CYS A 100 -20.22 -22.55 20.44
C CYS A 100 -19.54 -21.70 19.39
N VAL A 101 -20.34 -20.89 18.68
CA VAL A 101 -19.85 -19.99 17.65
C VAL A 101 -20.01 -18.54 18.11
N LYS A 102 -18.91 -17.79 18.04
CA LYS A 102 -18.91 -16.33 18.16
C LYS A 102 -18.58 -15.74 16.80
N LEU A 103 -19.41 -14.84 16.30
CA LEU A 103 -19.16 -14.15 15.04
C LEU A 103 -18.14 -13.02 15.25
N LYS A 104 -17.29 -12.80 14.25
CA LYS A 104 -16.44 -11.61 14.19
C LYS A 104 -17.29 -10.36 13.94
N GLU A 105 -16.70 -9.17 14.05
CA GLU A 105 -17.36 -7.94 13.61
C GLU A 105 -17.72 -8.04 12.12
N ILE A 106 -19.01 -7.84 11.81
CA ILE A 106 -19.52 -7.87 10.44
C ILE A 106 -19.86 -6.44 10.06
N GLN A 107 -19.00 -5.85 9.24
CA GLN A 107 -19.11 -4.49 8.74
C GLN A 107 -19.68 -4.44 7.32
N SER A 108 -20.03 -3.24 6.88
CA SER A 108 -20.29 -2.95 5.48
C SER A 108 -18.99 -2.87 4.69
N TYR A 109 -19.06 -3.19 3.39
CA TYR A 109 -17.91 -3.24 2.50
C TYR A 109 -18.10 -2.32 1.30
N ASP A 110 -17.06 -1.58 0.94
CA ASP A 110 -17.18 -0.60 -0.13
C ASP A 110 -17.06 -1.21 -1.53
N TRP A 111 -17.92 -0.80 -2.47
CA TRP A 111 -17.87 -1.23 -3.86
C TRP A 111 -16.52 -0.95 -4.52
N TYR A 112 -15.86 0.14 -4.14
CA TYR A 112 -14.61 0.61 -4.75
C TYR A 112 -13.35 0.15 -4.01
N ASP A 113 -13.47 -0.72 -3.02
CA ASP A 113 -12.32 -1.40 -2.42
C ASP A 113 -11.89 -2.57 -3.33
N PRO A 114 -10.66 -2.53 -3.90
CA PRO A 114 -10.13 -3.59 -4.74
C PRO A 114 -10.10 -4.98 -4.10
N SER A 115 -10.03 -5.07 -2.77
CA SER A 115 -9.93 -6.32 -2.02
C SER A 115 -11.26 -7.08 -1.93
N ASN A 116 -12.37 -6.42 -2.26
CA ASN A 116 -13.71 -7.02 -2.26
C ASN A 116 -14.01 -7.76 -3.56
N TRP A 117 -13.16 -7.63 -4.57
CA TRP A 117 -13.38 -8.15 -5.91
C TRP A 117 -12.26 -9.07 -6.38
N GLU A 118 -12.65 -10.16 -7.04
CA GLU A 118 -11.72 -11.04 -7.74
C GLU A 118 -12.02 -11.05 -9.25
N ASN A 119 -10.96 -11.01 -10.05
CA ASN A 119 -11.05 -11.39 -11.46
C ASN A 119 -10.40 -12.77 -11.63
N PRO A 120 -11.18 -13.83 -11.92
CA PRO A 120 -10.66 -15.19 -12.05
C PRO A 120 -9.55 -15.34 -13.08
N LEU A 121 -9.58 -14.55 -14.17
CA LEU A 121 -8.58 -14.61 -15.24
C LEU A 121 -7.26 -13.93 -14.85
N LEU A 122 -7.29 -13.05 -13.86
CA LEU A 122 -6.14 -12.26 -13.40
C LEU A 122 -5.83 -12.51 -11.92
N LYS A 123 -6.32 -13.63 -11.38
CA LYS A 123 -6.14 -14.01 -9.98
C LYS A 123 -4.65 -14.03 -9.64
N ASN A 124 -4.30 -13.37 -8.53
CA ASN A 124 -2.93 -13.24 -8.02
C ASN A 124 -1.94 -12.46 -8.92
N ASN A 125 -2.37 -11.83 -10.01
CA ASN A 125 -1.51 -11.00 -10.85
C ASN A 125 -1.39 -9.60 -10.23
N ILE A 126 -0.23 -9.29 -9.65
CA ILE A 126 -0.02 -7.99 -8.98
C ILE A 126 0.25 -6.84 -9.96
N ALA A 127 0.43 -7.12 -11.26
CA ALA A 127 0.61 -6.10 -12.31
C ALA A 127 -0.71 -5.41 -12.72
N VAL A 128 -1.85 -5.94 -12.29
CA VAL A 128 -3.16 -5.32 -12.56
C VAL A 128 -3.32 -4.05 -11.73
N PRO A 129 -3.54 -2.87 -12.35
CA PRO A 129 -3.79 -1.63 -11.65
C PRO A 129 -4.96 -1.72 -10.67
N HIS A 130 -4.85 -1.03 -9.54
CA HIS A 130 -5.89 -1.01 -8.50
C HIS A 130 -7.25 -0.54 -9.05
N LEU A 131 -7.25 0.47 -9.92
CA LEU A 131 -8.45 0.95 -10.62
C LEU A 131 -9.13 -0.11 -11.50
N GLU A 132 -8.37 -1.08 -12.01
CA GLU A 132 -8.89 -2.16 -12.85
C GLU A 132 -9.26 -3.41 -12.04
N ARG A 133 -9.11 -3.39 -10.71
CA ARG A 133 -9.51 -4.52 -9.84
C ARG A 133 -10.97 -4.42 -9.44
N VAL A 134 -11.48 -3.21 -9.23
CA VAL A 134 -12.91 -2.94 -9.01
C VAL A 134 -13.71 -3.08 -10.31
N PRO A 135 -15.04 -3.28 -10.24
CA PRO A 135 -15.88 -3.32 -11.42
C PRO A 135 -16.01 -1.95 -12.06
N CYS A 136 -15.82 -1.94 -13.38
CA CYS A 136 -16.05 -0.79 -14.22
C CYS A 136 -17.17 -1.12 -15.19
N ARG A 137 -16.87 -1.38 -16.47
CA ARG A 137 -17.82 -1.94 -17.46
C ARG A 137 -17.70 -3.45 -17.53
N ASP A 138 -17.90 -4.07 -16.38
CA ASP A 138 -17.62 -5.49 -16.18
C ASP A 138 -18.90 -6.27 -15.90
N LYS A 139 -18.79 -7.59 -16.02
CA LYS A 139 -19.81 -8.50 -15.54
C LYS A 139 -19.57 -8.73 -14.06
N VAL A 140 -20.48 -8.27 -13.21
CA VAL A 140 -20.40 -8.50 -11.76
C VAL A 140 -21.16 -9.77 -11.38
N VAL A 141 -20.59 -10.51 -10.44
CA VAL A 141 -21.14 -11.78 -9.96
C VAL A 141 -21.13 -11.77 -8.44
N PHE A 142 -22.31 -11.91 -7.85
CA PHE A 142 -22.54 -12.11 -6.42
C PHE A 142 -22.89 -13.59 -6.21
N PRO A 143 -21.90 -14.47 -5.99
CA PRO A 143 -22.13 -15.91 -5.96
C PRO A 143 -23.04 -16.34 -4.80
N LEU A 144 -22.95 -15.61 -3.68
CA LEU A 144 -23.69 -15.91 -2.45
C LEU A 144 -24.95 -15.06 -2.28
N ALA A 145 -25.27 -14.20 -3.25
CA ALA A 145 -26.48 -13.38 -3.26
C ALA A 145 -26.73 -12.70 -1.90
N GLU A 146 -27.76 -13.14 -1.19
CA GLU A 146 -28.19 -12.63 0.11
C GLU A 146 -27.06 -12.56 1.16
N TYR A 147 -26.12 -13.50 1.15
CA TYR A 147 -24.98 -13.50 2.08
C TYR A 147 -23.83 -12.58 1.65
N SER A 148 -24.01 -11.71 0.65
CA SER A 148 -22.95 -10.79 0.21
C SER A 148 -22.59 -9.71 1.24
N GLY A 149 -23.41 -9.55 2.29
CA GLY A 149 -23.32 -8.47 3.27
C GLY A 149 -23.80 -7.13 2.70
N SER A 150 -23.72 -6.08 3.53
CA SER A 150 -24.01 -4.71 3.09
C SER A 150 -22.84 -4.13 2.30
N ILE A 151 -23.19 -3.47 1.20
CA ILE A 151 -22.32 -2.91 0.17
C ILE A 151 -22.59 -1.42 0.12
N THR A 152 -21.57 -0.63 0.45
CA THR A 152 -21.63 0.83 0.41
C THR A 152 -20.94 1.36 -0.82
N PHE A 153 -21.30 2.59 -1.20
CA PHE A 153 -20.67 3.29 -2.31
C PHE A 153 -20.06 4.58 -1.80
N SER A 154 -18.73 4.61 -1.66
CA SER A 154 -17.99 5.83 -1.35
C SER A 154 -18.42 6.99 -2.25
N GLN A 155 -18.69 8.15 -1.64
CA GLN A 155 -19.46 9.30 -2.15
C GLN A 155 -19.16 9.71 -3.60
N TYR A 156 -19.67 8.95 -4.55
CA TYR A 156 -19.60 9.23 -5.97
C TYR A 156 -21.01 9.52 -6.50
N ASN A 157 -21.64 10.52 -5.91
CA ASN A 157 -23.09 10.72 -5.93
C ASN A 157 -23.75 10.98 -7.31
N HIS A 158 -23.02 11.03 -8.42
CA HIS A 158 -23.58 11.58 -9.67
C HIS A 158 -23.18 10.88 -10.97
N ARG A 159 -22.59 9.68 -10.93
CA ARG A 159 -22.40 8.91 -12.17
C ARG A 159 -23.19 7.63 -12.14
N THR A 160 -23.77 7.30 -13.29
CA THR A 160 -24.32 5.97 -13.52
C THR A 160 -23.19 4.94 -13.45
N LEU A 161 -23.48 3.75 -12.93
CA LEU A 161 -22.58 2.61 -12.90
C LEU A 161 -22.92 1.68 -14.07
N PRO A 162 -22.18 1.75 -15.19
CA PRO A 162 -22.46 0.92 -16.36
C PRO A 162 -21.86 -0.48 -16.18
N LEU A 163 -22.67 -1.52 -16.21
CA LEU A 163 -22.25 -2.91 -16.09
C LEU A 163 -22.58 -3.67 -17.38
N THR A 164 -21.75 -4.65 -17.76
CA THR A 164 -22.05 -5.50 -18.92
C THR A 164 -22.94 -6.68 -18.57
N GLY A 165 -22.98 -7.04 -17.30
CA GLY A 165 -23.88 -8.06 -16.77
C GLY A 165 -23.91 -8.03 -15.25
N PHE A 166 -25.04 -8.42 -14.68
CA PHE A 166 -25.23 -8.51 -13.24
C PHE A 166 -25.79 -9.89 -12.92
N LYS A 167 -25.02 -10.69 -12.19
CA LYS A 167 -25.44 -12.02 -11.75
C LYS A 167 -25.61 -12.05 -10.24
N TRP A 168 -26.83 -12.28 -9.79
CA TRP A 168 -27.22 -12.37 -8.38
C TRP A 168 -27.55 -13.82 -8.02
N GLY A 169 -26.63 -14.51 -7.36
CA GLY A 169 -26.72 -15.96 -7.13
C GLY A 169 -26.81 -16.73 -8.45
N VAL A 170 -27.97 -17.31 -8.73
CA VAL A 170 -28.25 -18.02 -9.99
C VAL A 170 -28.93 -17.15 -11.05
N GLU A 171 -29.45 -15.99 -10.65
CA GLU A 171 -30.23 -15.10 -11.52
C GLU A 171 -29.32 -14.15 -12.30
N HIS A 172 -29.75 -13.81 -13.51
CA HIS A 172 -29.11 -12.78 -14.32
C HIS A 172 -30.09 -11.63 -14.43
N TRP A 173 -29.69 -10.46 -13.94
CA TRP A 173 -30.53 -9.28 -13.89
C TRP A 173 -30.19 -8.34 -15.04
N ILE A 174 -31.23 -7.73 -15.59
CA ILE A 174 -31.14 -6.58 -16.49
C ILE A 174 -31.43 -5.29 -15.74
N THR A 175 -31.30 -4.14 -16.42
CA THR A 175 -31.56 -2.82 -15.84
C THR A 175 -32.96 -2.71 -15.22
N ASP A 176 -33.97 -3.31 -15.85
CA ASP A 176 -35.35 -3.27 -15.33
C ASP A 176 -35.51 -4.10 -14.05
N ASP A 177 -34.85 -5.26 -13.95
CA ASP A 177 -34.84 -6.06 -12.72
C ASP A 177 -34.17 -5.29 -11.58
N TRP A 178 -33.05 -4.61 -11.86
CA TRP A 178 -32.39 -3.76 -10.87
C TRP A 178 -33.30 -2.62 -10.39
N ASN A 179 -33.99 -1.95 -11.30
CA ASN A 179 -34.91 -0.86 -10.94
C ASN A 179 -36.12 -1.36 -10.14
N LEU A 180 -36.58 -2.59 -10.42
CA LEU A 180 -37.72 -3.19 -9.73
C LEU A 180 -37.32 -3.74 -8.36
N TYR A 181 -36.23 -4.50 -8.26
CA TYR A 181 -35.87 -5.26 -7.06
C TYR A 181 -34.68 -4.67 -6.31
N GLY A 182 -33.67 -4.15 -7.01
CA GLY A 182 -32.41 -3.66 -6.43
C GLY A 182 -32.56 -2.47 -5.48
N GLN A 183 -33.68 -1.73 -5.55
CA GLN A 183 -33.97 -0.60 -4.67
C GLN A 183 -35.11 -0.85 -3.68
N GLN A 184 -35.56 -2.10 -3.52
CA GLN A 184 -36.71 -2.44 -2.67
C GLN A 184 -36.36 -3.46 -1.59
N GLY A 185 -37.09 -3.40 -0.47
CA GLY A 185 -36.99 -4.36 0.62
C GLY A 185 -35.56 -4.53 1.11
N ILE A 186 -35.12 -5.79 1.22
CA ILE A 186 -33.79 -6.17 1.72
C ILE A 186 -32.65 -5.74 0.81
N MET A 187 -32.90 -5.59 -0.50
CA MET A 187 -31.87 -5.16 -1.43
C MET A 187 -31.37 -3.74 -1.14
N LYS A 188 -32.20 -2.88 -0.53
CA LYS A 188 -31.79 -1.54 -0.09
C LYS A 188 -30.82 -1.57 1.11
N GLU A 189 -30.86 -2.62 1.91
CA GLU A 189 -29.95 -2.82 3.04
C GLU A 189 -28.64 -3.48 2.57
N ILE A 190 -28.73 -4.37 1.56
CA ILE A 190 -27.56 -4.98 0.90
C ILE A 190 -26.83 -3.94 0.05
N PHE A 191 -27.52 -3.18 -0.79
CA PHE A 191 -26.93 -2.11 -1.59
C PHE A 191 -27.34 -0.78 -0.97
N TYR A 192 -26.47 -0.24 -0.12
CA TYR A 192 -26.73 1.00 0.59
C TYR A 192 -26.39 2.21 -0.26
N ASP A 193 -27.42 2.96 -0.65
CA ASP A 193 -27.35 4.17 -1.48
C ASP A 193 -26.54 3.99 -2.78
N PRO A 194 -26.88 3.01 -3.65
CA PRO A 194 -26.16 2.75 -4.87
C PRO A 194 -26.37 3.88 -5.89
N PRO A 195 -25.34 4.22 -6.70
CA PRO A 195 -25.56 5.06 -7.86
C PRO A 195 -26.53 4.38 -8.85
N PRO A 196 -27.16 5.11 -9.77
CA PRO A 196 -28.00 4.51 -10.80
C PRO A 196 -27.20 3.47 -11.61
N ILE A 197 -27.64 2.21 -11.61
CA ILE A 197 -26.96 1.12 -12.32
C ILE A 197 -27.60 0.94 -13.69
N ILE A 198 -26.77 0.84 -14.73
CA ILE A 198 -27.20 0.53 -16.10
C ILE A 198 -26.53 -0.77 -16.51
N ILE A 199 -27.32 -1.81 -16.73
CA ILE A 199 -26.86 -3.13 -17.16
C ILE A 199 -27.15 -3.27 -18.65
N SER A 200 -26.09 -3.30 -19.46
CA SER A 200 -26.19 -3.42 -20.91
C SER A 200 -25.36 -4.60 -21.41
N GLU A 201 -25.98 -5.55 -22.10
CA GLU A 201 -25.28 -6.70 -22.73
C GLU A 201 -24.38 -6.30 -23.92
N SER A 202 -24.19 -5.00 -24.18
CA SER A 202 -23.41 -4.55 -25.34
C SER A 202 -21.96 -5.00 -25.21
N SER A 203 -21.51 -5.77 -26.20
CA SER A 203 -20.15 -6.28 -26.39
C SER A 203 -19.15 -5.19 -26.80
N ASP A 204 -19.40 -3.93 -26.44
CA ASP A 204 -18.56 -2.82 -26.89
C ASP A 204 -17.15 -3.01 -26.31
N ASP A 205 -16.17 -2.94 -27.20
CA ASP A 205 -14.87 -3.59 -27.04
C ASP A 205 -14.25 -3.26 -25.68
N SER A 206 -13.92 -4.33 -24.98
CA SER A 206 -13.74 -4.36 -23.54
C SER A 206 -12.52 -3.58 -23.07
N THR A 207 -11.78 -2.85 -23.89
CA THR A 207 -10.46 -2.33 -23.54
C THR A 207 -10.49 -0.95 -22.87
N LYS A 208 -11.58 -0.18 -23.00
CA LYS A 208 -11.76 1.18 -22.40
C LYS A 208 -12.23 1.16 -20.94
N ARG A 209 -11.55 0.39 -20.10
CA ARG A 209 -12.16 -0.25 -18.92
C ARG A 209 -12.62 0.68 -17.81
N CYS A 210 -11.82 1.64 -17.34
CA CYS A 210 -12.09 2.28 -16.03
C CYS A 210 -11.87 3.80 -15.93
N TYR A 211 -11.87 4.54 -17.04
CA TYR A 211 -11.62 6.01 -17.02
C TYR A 211 -12.62 6.83 -16.19
N GLY A 212 -13.79 6.25 -15.93
CA GLY A 212 -14.89 6.92 -15.23
C GLY A 212 -14.71 7.02 -13.72
N ILE A 213 -13.84 6.22 -13.11
CA ILE A 213 -13.69 6.12 -11.66
C ILE A 213 -12.51 6.99 -11.21
N PRO A 214 -12.73 8.01 -10.36
CA PRO A 214 -11.63 8.79 -9.80
C PRO A 214 -10.72 7.93 -8.92
N SER A 215 -9.41 8.10 -9.07
CA SER A 215 -8.41 7.31 -8.31
C SER A 215 -8.58 7.41 -6.80
N TYR A 216 -8.87 8.60 -6.26
CA TYR A 216 -8.97 8.80 -4.82
C TYR A 216 -10.03 7.92 -4.14
N ILE A 217 -11.10 7.54 -4.85
CA ILE A 217 -12.18 6.70 -4.31
C ILE A 217 -11.72 5.26 -4.10
N VAL A 218 -10.86 4.77 -4.98
CA VAL A 218 -10.27 3.43 -4.85
C VAL A 218 -9.07 3.47 -3.91
N CYS A 219 -8.25 4.52 -3.98
CA CYS A 219 -6.99 4.59 -3.26
C CYS A 219 -7.13 4.82 -1.76
N GLN A 220 -8.24 5.35 -1.27
CA GLN A 220 -8.52 5.38 0.17
C GLN A 220 -8.63 3.99 0.81
N HIS A 221 -8.88 2.94 0.01
CA HIS A 221 -8.99 1.55 0.45
C HIS A 221 -7.70 0.74 0.24
N VAL A 222 -6.67 1.34 -0.34
CA VAL A 222 -5.40 0.66 -0.62
C VAL A 222 -4.35 1.13 0.37
N GLU A 223 -3.86 0.21 1.18
CA GLU A 223 -2.76 0.49 2.12
C GLU A 223 -1.47 0.82 1.37
N GLU A 224 -0.78 1.87 1.81
CA GLU A 224 0.55 2.21 1.30
C GLU A 224 1.61 1.22 1.81
N LEU A 225 2.51 0.81 0.92
CA LEU A 225 3.64 -0.05 1.29
C LEU A 225 4.74 0.80 1.92
N GLU A 226 5.09 0.52 3.17
CA GLU A 226 6.14 1.25 3.89
C GLU A 226 7.58 0.86 3.48
N ASP A 227 7.78 -0.37 2.98
CA ASP A 227 9.10 -0.90 2.63
C ASP A 227 9.14 -1.50 1.22
N TYR A 228 9.71 -0.75 0.29
CA TYR A 228 9.93 -1.17 -1.08
C TYR A 228 11.27 -1.91 -1.20
N LYS A 229 11.25 -3.09 -1.83
CA LYS A 229 12.45 -3.91 -2.09
C LYS A 229 13.32 -3.41 -3.26
N CYS A 230 13.20 -2.14 -3.65
CA CYS A 230 13.89 -1.53 -4.79
C CYS A 230 14.27 -0.07 -4.50
N LEU A 231 15.30 0.43 -5.19
CA LEU A 231 15.55 1.88 -5.26
C LEU A 231 14.49 2.53 -6.18
N ASP A 232 14.09 3.76 -5.87
CA ASP A 232 13.22 4.59 -6.73
C ASP A 232 11.99 3.87 -7.31
N PRO A 233 11.05 3.39 -6.47
CA PRO A 233 9.84 2.69 -6.94
C PRO A 233 9.00 3.60 -7.86
N VAL A 234 8.35 2.99 -8.85
CA VAL A 234 7.57 3.70 -9.89
C VAL A 234 6.08 3.51 -9.70
N GLN A 235 5.24 4.44 -10.20
CA GLN A 235 3.79 4.35 -10.09
C GLN A 235 3.15 4.33 -11.49
N PRO A 236 2.75 3.15 -12.00
CA PRO A 236 1.99 3.08 -13.25
C PRO A 236 0.61 3.73 -13.10
N LEU A 237 0.00 4.11 -14.23
CA LEU A 237 -1.33 4.68 -14.25
C LEU A 237 -2.36 3.66 -13.74
N GLY A 238 -3.27 4.14 -12.89
CA GLY A 238 -4.29 3.34 -12.21
C GLY A 238 -3.81 2.59 -10.95
N PHE A 239 -2.54 2.70 -10.58
CA PHE A 239 -2.06 2.22 -9.29
C PHE A 239 -2.20 3.29 -8.21
N CYS A 240 -2.67 2.89 -7.02
CA CYS A 240 -2.71 3.74 -5.83
C CYS A 240 -1.36 3.85 -5.13
N THR A 241 -0.56 2.78 -5.18
CA THR A 241 0.77 2.71 -4.57
C THR A 241 1.86 2.57 -5.64
N LYS A 242 3.09 2.92 -5.27
CA LYS A 242 4.26 2.64 -6.12
C LYS A 242 4.54 1.13 -6.13
N ILE A 243 5.29 0.67 -7.11
CA ILE A 243 5.71 -0.72 -7.29
C ILE A 243 7.20 -0.81 -7.61
N CYS A 244 7.78 -1.98 -7.30
CA CYS A 244 9.09 -2.38 -7.78
C CYS A 244 8.93 -3.18 -9.07
N GLY A 245 9.29 -2.56 -10.18
CA GLY A 245 9.09 -3.11 -11.51
C GLY A 245 9.30 -2.04 -12.58
N ALA A 246 8.60 -2.19 -13.70
CA ALA A 246 8.63 -1.25 -14.81
C ALA A 246 7.26 -1.11 -15.45
N HIS A 247 7.02 0.02 -16.11
CA HIS A 247 5.90 0.14 -17.03
C HIS A 247 6.31 0.89 -18.30
N ILE A 248 5.64 0.55 -19.38
CA ILE A 248 5.87 1.11 -20.71
C ILE A 248 4.56 1.71 -21.20
N LEU A 249 4.61 2.97 -21.65
CA LEU A 249 3.51 3.65 -22.30
C LEU A 249 3.72 3.64 -23.82
N LEU A 250 2.70 3.16 -24.53
CA LEU A 250 2.66 2.96 -25.96
C LEU A 250 1.54 3.80 -26.56
N LYS A 251 1.72 4.20 -27.83
CA LYS A 251 0.62 4.79 -28.61
C LYS A 251 -0.49 3.77 -28.87
N PRO A 252 -1.75 4.23 -28.98
CA PRO A 252 -2.91 3.35 -29.18
C PRO A 252 -2.95 2.69 -30.57
N ASP A 253 -2.05 3.07 -31.49
CA ASP A 253 -1.99 2.57 -32.86
C ASP A 253 -1.68 1.06 -32.97
N VAL A 254 -1.17 0.46 -31.89
CA VAL A 254 -0.92 -0.99 -31.82
C VAL A 254 -2.15 -1.67 -31.20
N PRO A 255 -2.76 -2.69 -31.81
CA PRO A 255 -3.87 -3.39 -31.17
C PRO A 255 -3.44 -4.06 -29.85
N LEU A 256 -4.21 -3.88 -28.77
CA LEU A 256 -3.90 -4.44 -27.46
C LEU A 256 -3.76 -5.98 -27.49
N ASP A 257 -4.52 -6.65 -28.35
CA ASP A 257 -4.43 -8.10 -28.53
C ASP A 257 -3.09 -8.55 -29.10
N ASP A 258 -2.47 -7.74 -29.98
CA ASP A 258 -1.15 -8.05 -30.52
C ASP A 258 -0.08 -7.85 -29.45
N ILE A 259 -0.22 -6.82 -28.60
CA ILE A 259 0.63 -6.67 -27.40
C ILE A 259 0.49 -7.91 -26.51
N LYS A 260 -0.74 -8.33 -26.19
CA LYS A 260 -0.98 -9.52 -25.36
C LYS A 260 -0.39 -10.79 -25.99
N LYS A 261 -0.44 -10.96 -27.31
CA LYS A 261 0.22 -12.08 -28.00
C LYS A 261 1.75 -12.04 -27.85
N ILE A 262 2.35 -10.85 -28.00
CA ILE A 262 3.81 -10.68 -27.82
C ILE A 262 4.19 -10.99 -26.37
N LEU A 263 3.40 -10.53 -25.40
CA LEU A 263 3.60 -10.76 -23.98
C LEU A 263 3.49 -12.22 -23.61
N LYS A 264 2.46 -12.94 -24.07
CA LYS A 264 2.32 -14.39 -23.83
C LYS A 264 3.52 -15.20 -24.32
N ALA A 265 4.21 -14.73 -25.36
CA ALA A 265 5.41 -15.37 -25.89
C ALA A 265 6.70 -15.00 -25.12
N HIS A 266 6.63 -14.11 -24.13
CA HIS A 266 7.80 -13.53 -23.47
C HIS A 266 7.73 -13.60 -21.93
N SER A 267 6.54 -13.52 -21.35
CA SER A 267 6.32 -13.54 -19.91
C SER A 267 6.64 -14.90 -19.31
N SER A 268 7.76 -14.96 -18.59
CA SER A 268 8.27 -16.22 -18.02
C SER A 268 8.39 -16.17 -16.51
N TYR A 269 8.66 -15.00 -15.92
CA TYR A 269 8.99 -14.88 -14.50
C TYR A 269 8.30 -13.72 -13.77
N SER A 270 7.91 -12.67 -14.49
CA SER A 270 7.21 -11.53 -13.91
C SER A 270 5.70 -11.60 -14.12
N ASP A 271 4.97 -10.99 -13.21
CA ASP A 271 3.56 -10.67 -13.42
C ASP A 271 3.49 -9.52 -14.43
N VAL A 272 2.75 -9.74 -15.51
CA VAL A 272 2.59 -8.75 -16.59
C VAL A 272 1.13 -8.47 -16.85
N HIS A 273 0.80 -7.20 -17.05
CA HIS A 273 -0.55 -6.77 -17.42
C HIS A 273 -0.48 -5.68 -18.49
N ALA A 274 -1.39 -5.76 -19.45
CA ALA A 274 -1.53 -4.75 -20.50
C ALA A 274 -2.95 -4.19 -20.47
N SER A 275 -3.05 -2.87 -20.40
CA SER A 275 -4.33 -2.15 -20.35
C SER A 275 -4.29 -0.85 -21.11
N GLU A 276 -5.47 -0.32 -21.42
CA GLU A 276 -5.60 1.03 -21.95
C GLU A 276 -5.77 2.02 -20.81
N VAL A 277 -5.06 3.13 -20.91
CA VAL A 277 -4.99 4.18 -19.90
C VAL A 277 -5.19 5.53 -20.57
N ARG A 278 -5.71 6.50 -19.82
CA ARG A 278 -5.95 7.85 -20.32
C ARG A 278 -5.22 8.88 -19.48
N VAL A 279 -4.47 9.78 -20.12
CA VAL A 279 -3.88 10.95 -19.45
C VAL A 279 -4.43 12.20 -20.12
N GLY A 280 -5.26 12.94 -19.38
CA GLY A 280 -5.98 14.08 -19.94
C GLY A 280 -6.96 13.66 -21.04
N PHE A 281 -6.70 14.06 -22.28
CA PHE A 281 -7.51 13.71 -23.45
C PHE A 281 -6.88 12.64 -24.34
N GLU A 282 -5.67 12.21 -24.02
CA GLU A 282 -4.93 11.24 -24.83
C GLU A 282 -5.07 9.83 -24.24
N GLU A 283 -5.28 8.87 -25.13
CA GLU A 283 -5.38 7.44 -24.81
C GLU A 283 -4.03 6.78 -25.12
N TYR A 284 -3.59 5.89 -24.24
CA TYR A 284 -2.36 5.12 -24.37
C TYR A 284 -2.60 3.67 -24.00
N GLN A 285 -1.65 2.83 -24.39
CA GLN A 285 -1.57 1.47 -23.89
C GLN A 285 -0.43 1.37 -22.90
N GLN A 286 -0.73 0.87 -21.71
CA GLN A 286 0.23 0.65 -20.66
C GLN A 286 0.51 -0.84 -20.54
N VAL A 287 1.79 -1.20 -20.47
CA VAL A 287 2.23 -2.53 -20.08
C VAL A 287 3.01 -2.43 -18.79
N VAL A 288 2.57 -3.15 -17.76
CA VAL A 288 3.17 -3.17 -16.42
C VAL A 288 3.86 -4.51 -16.20
N PHE A 289 5.09 -4.46 -15.69
CA PHE A 289 5.91 -5.60 -15.31
C PHE A 289 6.27 -5.48 -13.84
N THR A 290 5.98 -6.51 -13.03
CA THR A 290 6.28 -6.50 -11.60
C THR A 290 6.46 -7.92 -11.07
N GLU A 291 7.00 -8.04 -9.85
CA GLU A 291 7.26 -9.31 -9.17
C GLU A 291 6.77 -9.23 -7.74
N LYS A 292 6.21 -10.34 -7.22
CA LYS A 292 5.81 -10.43 -5.81
C LYS A 292 7.02 -10.30 -4.88
N ASP A 293 8.09 -11.00 -5.24
CA ASP A 293 9.40 -10.87 -4.63
C ASP A 293 10.35 -10.28 -5.66
N PHE A 294 10.55 -8.97 -5.56
CA PHE A 294 11.39 -8.24 -6.51
C PHE A 294 12.82 -8.78 -6.54
N THR A 295 13.24 -9.28 -7.69
CA THR A 295 14.63 -9.70 -7.99
C THR A 295 15.29 -8.83 -9.05
N GLY A 296 14.49 -8.05 -9.79
CA GLY A 296 14.92 -7.27 -10.96
C GLY A 296 14.60 -7.95 -12.30
N SER A 297 14.11 -9.19 -12.30
CA SER A 297 13.74 -9.94 -13.52
C SER A 297 12.68 -9.22 -14.37
N SER A 298 11.74 -8.53 -13.74
CA SER A 298 10.72 -7.68 -14.36
C SER A 298 11.34 -6.50 -15.12
N LEU A 299 12.47 -5.95 -14.65
CA LEU A 299 13.19 -4.89 -15.35
C LEU A 299 13.85 -5.43 -16.62
N ASP A 300 14.48 -6.60 -16.53
CA ASP A 300 15.10 -7.28 -17.66
C ASP A 300 14.04 -7.68 -18.71
N GLU A 301 12.89 -8.16 -18.26
CA GLU A 301 11.76 -8.51 -19.13
C GLU A 301 11.17 -7.28 -19.82
N ALA A 302 10.97 -6.18 -19.10
CA ALA A 302 10.52 -4.92 -19.69
C ALA A 302 11.52 -4.40 -20.74
N ASN A 303 12.82 -4.50 -20.48
CA ASN A 303 13.86 -4.13 -21.44
C ASN A 303 13.83 -5.01 -22.70
N ALA A 304 13.72 -6.32 -22.52
CA ALA A 304 13.67 -7.27 -23.62
C ALA A 304 12.40 -7.08 -24.46
N PHE A 305 11.26 -6.84 -23.82
CA PHE A 305 10.00 -6.49 -24.49
C PHE A 305 10.12 -5.17 -25.26
N HIS A 306 10.68 -4.12 -24.65
CA HIS A 306 10.92 -2.84 -25.31
C HIS A 306 11.80 -2.98 -26.57
N HIS A 307 12.92 -3.72 -26.48
CA HIS A 307 13.78 -4.00 -27.64
C HIS A 307 13.05 -4.81 -28.72
N LYS A 308 12.19 -5.76 -28.32
CA LYS A 308 11.41 -6.56 -29.25
C LYS A 308 10.37 -5.71 -29.97
N LEU A 309 9.68 -4.81 -29.27
CA LEU A 309 8.74 -3.86 -29.88
C LEU A 309 9.42 -2.97 -30.92
N ALA A 310 10.59 -2.40 -30.57
CA ALA A 310 11.36 -1.59 -31.51
C ALA A 310 11.74 -2.38 -32.78
N LYS A 311 12.10 -3.67 -32.63
CA LYS A 311 12.44 -4.55 -33.75
C LYS A 311 11.22 -5.03 -34.55
N SER A 312 10.09 -5.32 -33.90
CA SER A 312 8.88 -5.77 -34.59
C SER A 312 8.21 -4.62 -35.34
N ALA A 313 8.24 -3.40 -34.80
CA ALA A 313 7.72 -2.23 -35.49
C ALA A 313 8.45 -1.97 -36.83
N TYR A 314 9.74 -2.32 -36.91
CA TYR A 314 10.51 -2.32 -38.17
C TYR A 314 10.04 -3.41 -39.15
N LEU A 315 9.72 -4.62 -38.66
CA LEU A 315 9.31 -5.76 -39.49
C LEU A 315 7.88 -5.67 -40.04
N TYR A 316 6.96 -5.03 -39.31
CA TYR A 316 5.56 -4.87 -39.74
C TYR A 316 5.30 -3.61 -40.59
N GLY A 317 6.34 -2.83 -40.94
CA GLY A 317 6.18 -1.58 -41.69
C GLY A 317 5.44 -0.48 -40.91
N MET A 318 5.21 -0.67 -39.61
CA MET A 318 4.56 0.30 -38.73
C MET A 318 5.44 1.51 -38.39
N PHE A 319 6.74 1.46 -38.69
CA PHE A 319 7.65 2.57 -38.38
C PHE A 319 7.53 3.78 -39.32
N THR A 320 6.62 3.77 -40.31
CA THR A 320 6.48 4.90 -41.24
C THR A 320 5.04 5.19 -41.62
N VAL A 321 4.21 5.52 -40.62
CA VAL A 321 3.21 6.56 -40.81
C VAL A 321 3.58 7.67 -39.82
N LEU A 322 4.40 8.63 -40.27
CA LEU A 322 4.77 9.89 -39.58
C LEU A 322 6.00 9.95 -38.64
N GLY A 323 6.87 8.95 -38.57
CA GLY A 323 8.20 9.13 -37.96
C GLY A 323 8.21 9.38 -36.43
N GLU A 324 7.13 9.04 -35.74
CA GLU A 324 7.05 9.12 -34.28
C GLU A 324 7.30 7.76 -33.63
N GLU A 325 7.94 7.77 -32.45
CA GLU A 325 8.24 6.56 -31.69
C GLU A 325 6.93 5.91 -31.17
N VAL A 326 6.76 4.61 -31.42
CA VAL A 326 5.63 3.79 -30.91
C VAL A 326 5.63 3.72 -29.38
N VAL A 327 6.83 3.76 -28.79
CA VAL A 327 7.05 3.83 -27.34
C VAL A 327 7.19 5.29 -26.96
N ILE A 328 6.32 5.74 -26.06
CA ILE A 328 6.33 7.13 -25.58
C ILE A 328 7.26 7.27 -24.38
N SER A 329 7.17 6.32 -23.45
CA SER A 329 8.04 6.31 -22.29
C SER A 329 8.18 4.93 -21.69
N ILE A 330 9.31 4.71 -21.05
CA ILE A 330 9.58 3.56 -20.19
C ILE A 330 10.04 4.07 -18.84
N GLN A 331 9.32 3.72 -17.78
CA GLN A 331 9.70 4.03 -16.41
C GLN A 331 10.04 2.74 -15.69
N LYS A 332 11.17 2.75 -14.98
CA LYS A 332 11.70 1.58 -14.29
C LYS A 332 12.05 1.99 -12.88
N SER A 333 11.77 1.10 -11.93
CA SER A 333 12.40 1.17 -10.63
C SER A 333 13.90 0.89 -10.73
N GLY A 334 14.63 1.34 -9.72
CA GLY A 334 16.03 1.02 -9.53
C GLY A 334 16.26 -0.45 -9.11
N PRO A 335 17.52 -0.83 -8.89
CA PRO A 335 17.88 -2.21 -8.57
C PRO A 335 17.31 -2.64 -7.22
N PHE A 336 17.35 -3.96 -6.99
CA PHE A 336 16.95 -4.56 -5.73
C PHE A 336 17.69 -3.91 -4.55
N PHE A 337 16.93 -3.48 -3.55
CA PHE A 337 17.45 -2.81 -2.37
C PHE A 337 16.64 -3.22 -1.15
N VAL A 338 17.35 -3.63 -0.10
CA VAL A 338 16.73 -3.93 1.20
C VAL A 338 17.24 -2.92 2.21
N LYS A 339 16.32 -2.16 2.78
CA LYS A 339 16.62 -1.16 3.80
C LYS A 339 17.34 -1.85 4.98
N GLY A 340 18.45 -1.27 5.42
CA GLY A 340 19.26 -1.80 6.53
C GLY A 340 20.24 -2.93 6.16
N ARG A 341 20.01 -3.71 5.09
CA ARG A 341 20.96 -4.72 4.64
C ARG A 341 22.27 -4.09 4.14
N ALA A 342 22.18 -2.99 3.40
CA ALA A 342 23.36 -2.25 2.95
C ALA A 342 24.19 -1.72 4.14
N LEU A 343 23.53 -1.28 5.22
CA LEU A 343 24.21 -0.85 6.43
C LEU A 343 24.85 -2.04 7.16
N GLN A 344 24.16 -3.17 7.25
CA GLN A 344 24.69 -4.38 7.88
C GLN A 344 25.89 -4.95 7.11
N GLU A 345 25.82 -4.98 5.77
CA GLU A 345 26.92 -5.39 4.91
C GLU A 345 28.08 -4.38 4.96
N ALA A 346 27.80 -3.07 4.95
CA ALA A 346 28.83 -2.04 5.09
C ALA A 346 29.52 -2.11 6.46
N ILE A 347 28.76 -2.27 7.55
CA ILE A 347 29.31 -2.48 8.90
C ILE A 347 30.13 -3.77 8.94
N GLY A 348 29.65 -4.85 8.33
CA GLY A 348 30.37 -6.12 8.24
C GLY A 348 31.69 -5.99 7.47
N ILE A 349 31.69 -5.32 6.32
CA ILE A 349 32.88 -5.10 5.49
C ILE A 349 33.87 -4.15 6.19
N THR A 350 33.39 -3.07 6.80
CA THR A 350 34.24 -2.11 7.51
C THR A 350 34.84 -2.69 8.79
N LEU A 351 34.05 -3.36 9.63
CA LEU A 351 34.57 -4.05 10.82
C LEU A 351 35.47 -5.24 10.44
N GLY A 352 35.09 -6.01 9.42
CA GLY A 352 35.88 -7.13 8.94
C GLY A 352 37.25 -6.70 8.40
N SER A 353 37.29 -5.64 7.59
CA SER A 353 38.54 -5.07 7.08
C SER A 353 39.38 -4.43 8.18
N LEU A 354 38.77 -3.72 9.14
CA LEU A 354 39.48 -3.17 10.31
C LEU A 354 40.12 -4.28 11.16
N CYS A 355 39.38 -5.34 11.45
CA CYS A 355 39.90 -6.51 12.19
C CYS A 355 41.07 -7.17 11.44
N LEU A 356 40.98 -7.33 10.12
CA LEU A 356 42.05 -7.89 9.30
C LEU A 356 43.31 -7.03 9.35
N VAL A 357 43.18 -5.70 9.26
CA VAL A 357 44.30 -4.77 9.40
C VAL A 357 44.93 -4.87 10.79
N ILE A 358 44.13 -4.95 11.86
CA ILE A 358 44.64 -5.12 13.24
C ILE A 358 45.41 -6.44 13.38
N VAL A 359 44.90 -7.55 12.82
CA VAL A 359 45.59 -8.85 12.86
C VAL A 359 46.89 -8.82 12.07
N LEU A 360 46.92 -8.20 10.89
CA LEU A 360 48.13 -8.08 10.08
C LEU A 360 49.18 -7.20 10.76
N ILE A 361 48.80 -6.02 11.26
CA ILE A 361 49.72 -5.15 11.99
C ILE A 361 50.18 -5.83 13.29
N GLY A 362 49.25 -6.43 14.05
CA GLY A 362 49.56 -7.17 15.26
C GLY A 362 50.52 -8.35 15.01
N GLY A 363 50.31 -9.08 13.91
CA GLY A 363 51.19 -10.16 13.47
C GLY A 363 52.57 -9.66 13.03
N LEU A 364 52.64 -8.55 12.29
CA LEU A 364 53.91 -7.91 11.92
C LEU A 364 54.67 -7.40 13.13
N VAL A 365 53.98 -6.74 14.06
CA VAL A 365 54.55 -6.30 15.34
C VAL A 365 55.03 -7.51 16.13
N TYR A 366 54.23 -8.58 16.24
CA TYR A 366 54.61 -9.81 16.93
C TYR A 366 55.85 -10.48 16.30
N MET A 367 55.94 -10.54 14.97
CA MET A 367 57.11 -11.09 14.28
C MET A 367 58.35 -10.20 14.46
N TYR A 368 58.21 -8.89 14.30
CA TYR A 368 59.32 -7.93 14.43
C TYR A 368 59.83 -7.81 15.87
N TYR A 369 58.94 -7.92 16.85
CA TYR A 369 59.23 -7.90 18.28
C TYR A 369 59.22 -9.31 18.89
N SER A 370 59.50 -10.35 18.13
CA SER A 370 59.56 -11.73 18.65
C SER A 370 60.68 -11.96 19.68
N ASP A 371 61.65 -11.04 19.78
CA ASP A 371 62.67 -10.97 20.83
C ASP A 371 62.27 -10.07 22.03
N PHE A 372 61.05 -9.51 22.00
CA PHE A 372 60.50 -8.69 23.06
C PHE A 372 59.95 -9.61 24.16
N SER A 373 60.82 -9.99 25.09
CA SER A 373 60.44 -10.84 26.22
C SER A 373 59.13 -10.33 26.86
N ALA A 374 58.19 -11.21 27.18
CA ALA A 374 56.91 -10.85 27.79
C ALA A 374 57.06 -9.97 29.07
N ASN A 375 58.26 -9.95 29.67
CA ASN A 375 58.61 -9.12 30.81
C ASN A 375 58.67 -7.61 30.49
N THR A 376 59.03 -7.18 29.27
CA THR A 376 59.09 -5.74 28.93
C THR A 376 57.72 -5.13 28.71
N LEU A 377 56.75 -5.87 28.16
CA LEU A 377 55.38 -5.38 27.95
C LEU A 377 54.59 -5.35 29.27
N ARG A 378 54.76 -6.38 30.11
CA ARG A 378 54.24 -6.39 31.48
C ARG A 378 54.85 -5.27 32.32
N ASN A 379 56.16 -5.00 32.21
CA ASN A 379 56.77 -3.88 32.91
C ASN A 379 56.36 -2.50 32.34
N ARG A 380 55.96 -2.40 31.06
CA ARG A 380 55.44 -1.15 30.50
C ARG A 380 53.98 -0.89 30.84
N ILE A 381 53.17 -1.93 31.02
CA ILE A 381 51.75 -1.82 31.43
C ILE A 381 51.62 -1.70 32.96
N ILE A 382 52.47 -2.39 33.74
CA ILE A 382 52.42 -2.40 35.20
C ILE A 382 53.31 -1.31 35.83
N ASN A 383 54.47 -0.99 35.23
CA ASN A 383 55.36 0.10 35.71
C ASN A 383 55.39 1.31 34.76
N GLY A 384 54.50 1.33 33.76
CA GLY A 384 54.20 2.58 33.06
C GLY A 384 53.72 3.56 34.11
N ARG A 385 54.46 4.68 34.28
CA ARG A 385 54.05 5.80 35.10
C ARG A 385 52.54 5.99 34.91
N PRO A 386 51.73 6.12 35.97
CA PRO A 386 50.33 6.42 35.79
C PRO A 386 50.30 7.61 34.83
N LEU A 387 49.68 7.43 33.66
CA LEU A 387 49.21 8.56 32.89
C LEU A 387 48.25 9.23 33.86
N SER A 388 48.74 10.24 34.58
CA SER A 388 47.90 11.17 35.30
C SER A 388 47.14 11.89 34.21
N ASN A 389 46.08 11.25 33.73
CA ASN A 389 45.06 11.89 32.95
C ASN A 389 44.41 12.87 33.93
N VAL A 390 44.97 14.07 33.97
CA VAL A 390 44.31 15.23 34.55
C VAL A 390 43.11 15.47 33.64
N PHE A 391 41.98 14.89 34.01
CA PHE A 391 40.70 15.23 33.40
C PHE A 391 40.23 16.53 34.05
N ALA A 392 40.28 17.62 33.30
CA ALA A 392 39.49 18.80 33.62
C ALA A 392 38.06 18.54 33.11
N THR A 393 37.18 18.09 33.99
CA THR A 393 35.74 18.06 33.72
C THR A 393 35.20 19.48 33.91
N PHE A 394 34.81 20.12 32.83
CA PHE A 394 33.99 21.33 32.88
C PHE A 394 32.54 20.92 33.06
N SER A 395 32.06 20.89 34.30
CA SER A 395 30.62 20.87 34.59
C SER A 395 30.09 22.28 34.41
N ARG A 396 29.17 22.45 33.46
CA ARG A 396 28.51 23.73 33.19
C ARG A 396 27.23 23.81 34.04
N ASP A 397 27.38 23.68 35.35
CA ASP A 397 26.33 24.02 36.30
C ASP A 397 26.85 25.02 37.32
N ASN A 398 26.12 26.12 37.42
CA ASN A 398 26.49 27.34 38.09
C ASN A 398 26.65 27.18 39.62
N VAL A 399 27.51 28.04 40.17
CA VAL A 399 27.59 28.49 41.57
C VAL A 399 28.38 27.61 42.56
N GLY A 400 29.57 28.09 42.92
CA GLY A 400 30.25 27.74 44.18
C GLY A 400 31.62 27.09 44.02
N LEU A 401 32.68 27.88 44.15
CA LEU A 401 34.06 27.40 44.05
C LEU A 401 34.53 26.90 45.43
N HIS A 402 34.36 25.62 45.71
CA HIS A 402 34.91 24.95 46.89
C HIS A 402 36.33 24.47 46.60
N TYR A 403 37.33 25.07 47.26
CA TYR A 403 38.69 24.55 47.27
C TYR A 403 38.84 23.52 48.40
N GLU A 404 38.89 22.24 48.06
CA GLU A 404 39.39 21.22 48.98
C GLU A 404 40.87 20.98 48.69
N ARG A 405 41.73 21.52 49.57
CA ARG A 405 43.18 21.52 49.45
C ARG A 405 43.72 20.31 50.20
N HIS A 406 43.93 19.20 49.53
CA HIS A 406 44.85 18.18 50.06
C HIS A 406 46.29 18.71 49.95
N PRO A 407 47.10 18.66 51.03
CA PRO A 407 48.45 19.18 51.04
C PRO A 407 49.35 18.25 50.22
N SER A 408 49.51 18.57 48.94
CA SER A 408 50.61 18.05 48.14
C SER A 408 51.57 19.20 47.93
N GLU A 409 52.66 19.19 48.69
CA GLU A 409 53.81 20.04 48.46
C GLU A 409 54.36 19.80 47.06
N SER A 410 54.02 20.67 46.12
CA SER A 410 54.82 20.84 44.91
C SER A 410 54.77 22.31 44.51
N SER A 411 55.64 23.09 45.14
CA SER A 411 56.04 24.41 44.68
C SER A 411 56.77 24.27 43.34
N ILE A 412 56.04 24.47 42.24
CA ILE A 412 56.66 24.81 40.95
C ILE A 412 56.29 26.27 40.68
N HIS A 413 57.24 27.14 40.97
CA HIS A 413 57.29 28.50 40.45
C HIS A 413 57.29 28.42 38.91
N LEU A 414 56.16 28.76 38.30
CA LEU A 414 56.13 29.12 36.88
C LEU A 414 56.26 30.66 36.80
N PRO A 415 57.39 31.17 36.29
CA PRO A 415 57.54 32.60 36.03
C PRO A 415 56.62 33.04 34.89
N GLU A 416 56.00 34.19 35.13
CA GLU A 416 55.53 35.23 34.22
C GLU A 416 55.44 34.95 32.69
N ASN A 417 54.25 35.26 32.18
CA ASN A 417 53.96 35.89 30.89
C ASN A 417 54.13 35.03 29.64
N PHE A 418 53.02 34.40 29.23
CA PHE A 418 52.80 33.98 27.85
C PHE A 418 52.35 35.19 27.03
N GLU A 419 53.30 35.87 26.35
CA GLU A 419 53.01 36.91 25.37
C GLU A 419 52.37 36.24 24.12
N ASN A 420 51.11 36.58 23.83
CA ASN A 420 50.40 36.12 22.64
C ASN A 420 50.94 36.86 21.39
N PRO A 421 51.56 36.16 20.42
CA PRO A 421 52.21 36.78 19.26
C PRO A 421 51.24 37.29 18.19
N MET A 422 49.92 37.24 18.40
CA MET A 422 48.94 37.71 17.42
C MET A 422 48.57 39.20 17.58
N TYR A 423 49.00 39.87 18.65
CA TYR A 423 48.82 41.31 18.81
C TYR A 423 50.18 42.00 18.94
N GLY A 424 50.58 42.69 17.87
CA GLY A 424 51.73 43.57 17.87
C GLY A 424 51.57 44.68 18.91
N LYS A 425 52.68 45.03 19.56
CA LYS A 425 52.81 46.14 20.49
C LYS A 425 52.62 47.46 19.75
N GLU A 426 51.42 48.03 19.80
CA GLU A 426 51.20 49.45 19.54
C GLU A 426 50.53 50.11 20.75
N THR A 427 51.24 51.09 21.30
CA THR A 427 50.87 51.99 22.38
C THR A 427 49.76 52.97 21.98
N PRO A 428 49.09 53.60 22.98
CA PRO A 428 47.67 53.95 22.89
C PRO A 428 47.40 55.31 22.25
N ALA A 429 46.40 55.38 21.39
CA ALA A 429 45.76 56.63 21.00
C ALA A 429 44.54 56.87 21.92
N SER A 430 44.68 57.90 22.76
CA SER A 430 43.60 58.52 23.50
C SER A 430 42.60 59.19 22.55
N SER A 431 41.33 58.82 22.63
CA SER A 431 40.24 59.74 22.27
C SER A 431 39.07 59.54 23.20
N TYR A 432 38.92 60.51 24.10
CA TYR A 432 37.72 60.85 24.83
C TYR A 432 36.51 60.97 23.89
N SER A 433 35.39 60.40 24.29
CA SER A 433 34.07 61.03 24.10
C SER A 433 33.13 60.54 25.19
N ASP A 434 33.00 61.37 26.23
CA ASP A 434 31.86 61.39 27.14
C ASP A 434 30.59 61.72 26.34
N VAL A 435 29.56 60.88 26.42
CA VAL A 435 28.15 61.30 26.46
C VAL A 435 27.38 60.32 27.36
N THR A 436 27.17 60.76 28.60
CA THR A 436 26.06 60.49 29.52
C THR A 436 24.72 60.52 28.74
N ALA A 437 23.68 59.72 28.98
CA ALA A 437 23.11 59.32 30.25
C ALA A 437 21.87 58.43 29.96
N THR A 438 21.56 57.54 30.92
CA THR A 438 20.21 57.24 31.48
C THR A 438 19.13 56.66 30.54
N THR A 439 18.29 55.69 30.92
CA THR A 439 17.94 55.01 32.18
C THR A 439 16.85 53.99 31.84
N THR A 440 16.80 52.87 32.59
CA THR A 440 15.59 52.17 33.11
C THR A 440 14.47 51.76 32.13
N ASP A 441 13.74 50.65 32.25
CA ASP A 441 13.69 49.52 33.17
C ASP A 441 12.66 48.56 32.53
N GLU A 442 12.93 47.27 32.63
CA GLU A 442 12.04 46.20 33.09
C GLU A 442 10.49 46.34 32.97
N VAL A 443 9.80 45.37 32.31
CA VAL A 443 8.99 44.26 32.94
C VAL A 443 7.45 44.52 32.74
N PRO A 444 6.50 43.53 32.80
CA PRO A 444 5.89 42.93 31.59
C PRO A 444 4.34 42.81 31.71
N LEU A 445 3.75 41.87 30.94
CA LEU A 445 2.53 41.07 31.22
C LEU A 445 1.11 41.60 30.89
N GLN A 446 0.31 40.62 30.43
CA GLN A 446 -1.16 40.43 30.48
C GLN A 446 -2.04 41.01 29.35
N GLU A 447 -2.68 40.14 28.56
CA GLU A 447 -4.02 39.53 28.76
C GLU A 447 -5.16 40.55 28.66
N VAL A 448 -5.93 40.52 27.56
CA VAL A 448 -7.35 40.90 27.58
C VAL A 448 -8.15 40.01 26.63
N GLU A 449 -9.11 39.32 27.24
CA GLU A 449 -10.20 38.54 26.69
C GLU A 449 -11.32 39.44 26.09
N LYS A 450 -12.01 38.89 25.09
CA LYS A 450 -13.47 38.94 24.83
C LYS A 450 -14.20 40.23 24.40
N ASN A 451 -15.02 39.96 23.36
CA ASN A 451 -16.40 40.42 23.09
C ASN A 451 -16.60 41.78 22.41
N LYS A 452 -17.09 41.73 21.16
CA LYS A 452 -18.48 42.15 20.88
C LYS A 452 -19.00 41.70 19.51
N SER A 453 -20.11 40.99 19.59
CA SER A 453 -21.08 40.67 18.54
C SER A 453 -21.96 41.86 18.14
N LYS A 454 -22.58 41.76 16.96
CA LYS A 454 -23.84 42.34 16.45
C LYS A 454 -23.81 43.69 15.71
N GLU A 455 -24.17 43.62 14.44
CA GLU A 455 -25.22 44.40 13.72
C GLU A 455 -25.56 43.59 12.45
N ASP A 456 -26.69 42.87 12.41
CA ASP A 456 -28.01 43.25 11.85
C ASP A 456 -27.98 43.43 10.31
N LYS A 457 -28.54 42.49 9.54
CA LYS A 457 -29.96 42.37 9.15
C LYS A 457 -30.49 43.61 8.43
N ASP A 458 -30.59 43.50 7.10
CA ASP A 458 -31.77 43.85 6.31
C ASP A 458 -31.49 43.54 4.83
N GLU A 459 -32.16 42.53 4.26
CA GLU A 459 -32.95 42.70 3.04
C GLU A 459 -33.73 41.41 2.75
N LYS A 460 -35.04 41.61 2.55
CA LYS A 460 -36.06 40.61 2.30
C LYS A 460 -36.63 40.87 0.92
N ASN A 461 -37.08 39.77 0.30
CA ASN A 461 -38.03 39.67 -0.80
C ASN A 461 -37.50 39.98 -2.21
N GLU A 462 -37.48 38.96 -3.07
CA GLU A 462 -38.46 38.87 -4.16
C GLU A 462 -38.44 37.48 -4.83
N ASN A 463 -39.62 37.10 -5.33
CA ASN A 463 -39.92 36.10 -6.35
C ASN A 463 -40.21 34.66 -5.89
N ALA A 464 -41.50 34.47 -5.62
CA ALA A 464 -42.25 33.32 -6.11
C ALA A 464 -43.18 33.80 -7.26
N ASP A 465 -43.45 32.87 -8.18
CA ASP A 465 -44.52 32.79 -9.18
C ASP A 465 -44.20 33.07 -10.67
N GLU A 466 -44.70 32.13 -11.49
CA GLU A 466 -44.86 32.05 -12.97
C GLU A 466 -43.68 31.54 -13.82
N GLU A 467 -43.58 30.21 -14.03
CA GLU A 467 -44.03 29.45 -15.23
C GLU A 467 -43.74 27.94 -15.12
#